data_AF-A0A165Z8M4-F1
#
_entry.id   AF-A0A165Z8M4-F1
#
_cell.length_a   1.000
_cell.length_b   1.000
_cell.length_c   1.000
_cell.angle_alpha   90.00
_cell.angle_beta   90.00
_cell.angle_gamma   90.00
#
_symmetry.space_group_name_H-M   'P 1'
#
loop_
_entity.id
_entity.type
_entity.pdbx_description
1 polymer ?
#
loop_
_entity_poly.entity_id
_entity_poly.type
_entity_poly.pdbx_seq_one_letter_code
_entity_poly.pdbx_strand_id
1 'polypeptide(L)'
;MSPSLNLLPGTKAGLRSAQASTSFYWIPSAIDFPGVDSVLGDGEKNLYALQATNADSHKSPIDGLCEVWKRVDKDLRQSCSWNFVAVADTAETAQKLLDSFSQDLMNVRLGRKKVPVKTWACVLR
;
A
#
# COMPACT_ATOMS: atom_id res chain seq x y z
N MET A 1 -15.40 5.05 1.98
CA MET A 1 -15.01 3.73 1.45
C MET A 1 -16.06 2.72 1.85
N SER A 2 -16.60 1.99 0.88
CA SER A 2 -17.41 0.79 1.16
C SER A 2 -16.46 -0.41 1.24
N PRO A 3 -16.53 -1.24 2.29
CA PRO A 3 -15.68 -2.42 2.40
C PRO A 3 -15.97 -3.38 1.24
N SER A 4 -14.91 -3.81 0.55
CA SER A 4 -15.00 -4.87 -0.47
C SER A 4 -15.08 -6.24 0.18
N LEU A 5 -15.91 -7.13 -0.36
CA LEU A 5 -15.90 -8.55 0.00
C LEU A 5 -14.94 -9.36 -0.91
N ASN A 6 -14.31 -8.71 -1.88
CA ASN A 6 -13.42 -9.35 -2.84
C ASN A 6 -12.01 -9.49 -2.27
N LEU A 7 -11.77 -10.57 -1.55
CA LEU A 7 -10.43 -10.96 -1.11
C LEU A 7 -9.72 -11.74 -2.21
N LEU A 8 -8.67 -11.14 -2.79
CA LEU A 8 -7.80 -11.79 -3.76
C LEU A 8 -6.94 -12.85 -3.05
N PRO A 9 -6.57 -13.95 -3.75
CA PRO A 9 -5.62 -14.91 -3.21
C PRO A 9 -4.32 -14.22 -2.79
N GLY A 10 -3.80 -14.53 -1.60
CA GLY A 10 -2.57 -13.94 -1.02
C GLY A 10 -1.26 -14.29 -1.73
N THR A 11 -1.34 -14.70 -2.99
CA THR A 11 -0.21 -15.04 -3.85
C THR A 11 0.16 -13.85 -4.73
N LYS A 12 1.38 -13.88 -5.29
CA LYS A 12 1.83 -12.94 -6.33
C LYS A 12 0.92 -12.92 -7.56
N ALA A 13 0.27 -14.05 -7.87
CA ALA A 13 -0.64 -14.15 -9.00
C ALA A 13 -1.99 -13.49 -8.70
N GLY A 14 -2.50 -13.61 -7.47
CA GLY A 14 -3.74 -12.95 -7.04
C GLY A 14 -3.63 -11.42 -7.16
N LEU A 15 -2.51 -10.83 -6.72
CA LEU A 15 -2.28 -9.40 -6.87
C LEU A 15 -2.15 -8.96 -8.35
N ARG A 16 -1.66 -9.84 -9.23
CA ARG A 16 -1.56 -9.56 -10.67
C ARG A 16 -2.93 -9.54 -11.36
N SER A 17 -3.89 -10.33 -10.87
CA SER A 17 -5.26 -10.34 -11.40
C SER A 17 -6.13 -9.18 -10.90
N ALA A 18 -5.60 -8.30 -10.04
CA ALA A 18 -6.32 -7.12 -9.57
C ALA A 18 -6.70 -6.20 -10.74
N GLN A 19 -7.84 -5.51 -10.63
CA GLN A 19 -8.36 -4.60 -11.63
C GLN A 19 -8.61 -3.22 -11.01
N ALA A 20 -8.27 -2.15 -11.74
CA ALA A 20 -8.38 -0.78 -11.24
C ALA A 20 -9.83 -0.32 -10.98
N SER A 21 -10.79 -0.93 -11.70
CA SER A 21 -12.22 -0.63 -11.63
C SER A 21 -13.00 -1.46 -10.61
N THR A 22 -12.33 -2.38 -9.90
CA THR A 22 -12.96 -3.26 -8.93
C THR A 22 -12.35 -3.03 -7.55
N SER A 23 -13.18 -2.98 -6.51
CA SER A 23 -12.70 -2.92 -5.15
C SER A 23 -12.18 -4.28 -4.70
N PHE A 24 -11.05 -4.34 -3.99
CA PHE A 24 -10.46 -5.60 -3.53
C PHE A 24 -9.59 -5.44 -2.29
N TYR A 25 -9.35 -6.56 -1.61
CA TYR A 25 -8.31 -6.73 -0.61
C TYR A 25 -7.31 -7.78 -1.07
N TRP A 26 -6.04 -7.56 -0.77
CA TRP A 26 -4.99 -8.55 -0.93
C TRP A 26 -4.10 -8.54 0.30
N ILE A 27 -3.97 -9.71 0.93
CA ILE A 27 -3.11 -9.92 2.10
C ILE A 27 -2.15 -11.05 1.72
N PRO A 28 -0.82 -10.82 1.75
CA PRO A 28 0.15 -11.86 1.44
C PRO A 28 0.05 -13.03 2.40
N SER A 29 0.04 -14.27 1.89
CA SER A 29 -0.08 -15.47 2.73
C SER A 29 1.25 -16.13 3.10
N ALA A 30 2.27 -16.03 2.24
CA ALA A 30 3.55 -16.73 2.41
C ALA A 30 4.77 -15.92 1.94
N ILE A 31 4.58 -14.64 1.57
CA ILE A 31 5.62 -13.80 0.99
C ILE A 31 5.65 -12.48 1.74
N ASP A 32 6.81 -12.14 2.29
CA ASP A 32 7.02 -10.85 2.95
C ASP A 32 7.22 -9.74 1.91
N PHE A 33 6.49 -8.64 2.08
CA PHE A 33 6.66 -7.40 1.34
C PHE A 33 7.12 -6.36 2.37
N PRO A 34 8.42 -6.00 2.42
CA PRO A 34 8.94 -5.18 3.50
C PRO A 34 8.17 -3.86 3.67
N GLY A 35 7.58 -3.68 4.85
CA GLY A 35 6.81 -2.49 5.19
C GLY A 35 5.45 -2.37 4.47
N VAL A 36 4.93 -3.46 3.91
CA VAL A 36 3.58 -3.53 3.31
C VAL A 36 2.92 -4.84 3.73
N ASP A 37 1.96 -4.74 4.64
CA ASP A 37 1.20 -5.87 5.18
C ASP A 37 0.00 -6.24 4.31
N SER A 38 -0.55 -5.29 3.55
CA SER A 38 -1.65 -5.55 2.62
C SER A 38 -1.78 -4.49 1.52
N VAL A 39 -2.58 -4.81 0.50
CA VAL A 39 -2.94 -3.89 -0.58
C VAL A 39 -4.45 -3.86 -0.75
N LEU A 40 -5.01 -2.67 -0.87
CA LEU A 40 -6.42 -2.43 -1.11
C LEU A 40 -6.61 -1.66 -2.43
N GLY A 41 -7.63 -2.03 -3.19
CA GLY A 41 -8.16 -1.22 -4.28
C GLY A 41 -9.58 -0.78 -3.94
N ASP A 42 -9.94 0.47 -4.21
CA ASP A 42 -11.29 0.98 -3.94
C ASP A 42 -12.23 0.90 -5.16
N GLY A 43 -11.72 0.49 -6.33
CA GLY A 43 -12.48 0.47 -7.59
C GLY A 43 -12.65 1.85 -8.24
N GLU A 44 -12.16 2.90 -7.60
CA GLU A 44 -12.18 4.30 -8.06
C GLU A 44 -10.79 4.77 -8.48
N LYS A 45 -9.95 3.82 -8.93
CA LYS A 45 -8.56 4.06 -9.33
C LYS A 45 -7.69 4.58 -8.18
N ASN A 46 -7.91 4.15 -6.95
CA ASN A 46 -6.92 4.31 -5.89
C ASN A 46 -6.43 2.95 -5.42
N LEU A 47 -5.12 2.85 -5.23
CA LEU A 47 -4.46 1.69 -4.65
C LEU A 47 -3.79 2.13 -3.35
N TYR A 48 -4.05 1.40 -2.27
CA TYR A 48 -3.55 1.66 -0.93
C TYR A 48 -2.67 0.50 -0.50
N ALA A 49 -1.37 0.73 -0.35
CA ALA A 49 -0.48 -0.19 0.34
C ALA A 49 -0.51 0.16 1.83
N LEU A 50 -0.69 -0.83 2.69
CA LEU A 50 -0.93 -0.60 4.10
C LEU A 50 0.16 -1.24 4.95
N GLN A 51 0.60 -0.53 5.98
CA GLN A 51 1.47 -1.03 7.04
C GLN A 51 0.75 -0.87 8.37
N ALA A 52 0.52 -1.96 9.07
CA ALA A 52 0.06 -1.96 10.45
C ALA A 52 1.26 -2.15 11.37
N THR A 53 1.61 -1.11 12.12
CA THR A 53 2.72 -1.14 13.07
C THR A 53 2.23 -0.84 14.48
N ASN A 54 2.68 -1.67 15.42
CA ASN A 54 2.46 -1.51 16.86
C ASN A 54 3.76 -1.21 17.61
N ALA A 55 4.86 -0.92 16.88
CA ALA A 55 6.19 -0.82 17.45
C ALA A 55 6.94 0.44 16.97
N ASP A 56 7.88 0.87 17.81
CA ASP A 56 8.87 1.93 17.50
C ASP A 56 9.73 1.61 16.27
N SER A 57 9.80 0.34 15.86
CA SER A 57 10.51 -0.10 14.66
C SER A 57 9.56 -0.26 13.46
N HIS A 58 9.49 0.77 12.63
CA HIS A 58 8.86 0.69 11.31
C HIS A 58 9.94 0.43 10.25
N LYS A 59 9.62 -0.43 9.27
CA LYS A 59 10.44 -0.59 8.07
C LYS A 59 9.99 0.42 7.03
N SER A 60 10.93 0.99 6.29
CA SER A 60 10.61 1.81 5.11
C SER A 60 9.76 0.98 4.14
N PRO A 61 8.63 1.51 3.65
CA PRO A 61 7.74 0.77 2.74
C PRO A 61 8.23 0.78 1.29
N ILE A 62 9.35 1.45 0.98
CA ILE A 62 9.83 1.65 -0.40
C ILE A 62 10.07 0.30 -1.11
N ASP A 63 10.73 -0.64 -0.45
CA ASP A 63 11.02 -1.95 -1.04
C ASP A 63 9.75 -2.78 -1.23
N GLY A 64 8.84 -2.76 -0.25
CA GLY A 64 7.52 -3.38 -0.37
C GLY A 64 6.71 -2.79 -1.52
N LEU A 65 6.65 -1.46 -1.64
CA LEU A 65 6.00 -0.75 -2.74
C LEU A 65 6.62 -1.11 -4.10
N CYS A 66 7.93 -1.29 -4.17
CA CYS A 66 8.60 -1.76 -5.38
C CYS A 66 8.17 -3.18 -5.75
N GLU A 67 8.00 -4.07 -4.77
CA GLU A 67 7.47 -5.41 -5.01
C GLU A 67 5.99 -5.37 -5.45
N VAL A 68 5.14 -4.57 -4.80
CA VAL A 68 3.74 -4.35 -5.23
C VAL A 68 3.71 -3.87 -6.68
N TRP A 69 4.49 -2.84 -7.01
CA TRP A 69 4.62 -2.30 -8.36
C TRP A 69 4.98 -3.36 -9.38
N LYS A 70 5.92 -4.27 -9.07
CA LYS A 70 6.30 -5.36 -9.99
C LYS A 70 5.18 -6.38 -10.21
N ARG A 71 4.26 -6.56 -9.25
CA ARG A 71 3.21 -7.60 -9.30
C ARG A 71 1.92 -7.16 -9.96
N VAL A 72 1.47 -5.94 -9.69
CA VAL A 72 0.23 -5.42 -10.27
C VAL A 72 0.36 -5.27 -11.78
N ASP A 73 -0.74 -5.38 -12.51
CA ASP A 73 -0.77 -5.17 -13.95
C ASP A 73 -0.39 -3.72 -14.34
N LYS A 74 0.04 -3.55 -15.59
CA LYS A 74 0.37 -2.26 -16.21
C LYS A 74 -0.78 -1.26 -16.11
N ASP A 75 -2.03 -1.69 -16.24
CA ASP A 75 -3.18 -0.79 -16.15
C ASP A 75 -3.25 -0.15 -14.76
N LEU A 76 -3.23 -0.95 -13.68
CA LEU A 76 -3.19 -0.44 -12.30
C LEU A 76 -2.03 0.52 -12.06
N ARG A 77 -0.83 0.21 -12.57
CA ARG A 77 0.35 1.08 -12.42
C ARG A 77 0.14 2.47 -13.00
N GLN A 78 -0.67 2.58 -14.06
CA GLN A 78 -0.82 3.79 -14.86
C GLN A 78 -2.10 4.54 -14.55
N SER A 79 -3.17 3.83 -14.23
CA SER A 79 -4.48 4.41 -13.99
C SER A 79 -4.70 4.79 -12.53
N CYS A 80 -4.07 4.10 -11.58
CA CYS A 80 -4.33 4.30 -10.17
C CYS A 80 -3.46 5.39 -9.53
N SER A 81 -4.07 6.16 -8.63
CA SER A 81 -3.33 6.92 -7.63
C SER A 81 -2.76 5.97 -6.59
N TRP A 82 -1.47 6.09 -6.32
CA TRP A 82 -0.79 5.28 -5.33
C TRP A 82 -0.84 5.97 -3.97
N ASN A 83 -1.25 5.22 -2.97
CA ASN A 83 -1.36 5.68 -1.59
C ASN A 83 -0.64 4.69 -0.69
N PHE A 84 -0.04 5.22 0.37
CA PHE A 84 0.51 4.44 1.46
C PHE A 84 -0.23 4.81 2.75
N VAL A 85 -0.65 3.82 3.52
CA VAL A 85 -1.41 4.01 4.76
C VAL A 85 -0.63 3.37 5.91
N ALA A 86 -0.21 4.19 6.86
CA ALA A 86 0.35 3.73 8.13
C ALA A 86 -0.76 3.63 9.19
N VAL A 87 -0.98 2.45 9.72
CA VAL A 87 -1.89 2.22 10.85
C VAL A 87 -1.03 2.04 12.10
N ALA A 88 -1.22 2.90 13.09
CA ALA A 88 -0.48 2.90 14.34
C ALA A 88 -1.38 2.73 15.56
N ASP A 89 -0.80 2.37 16.70
CA ASP A 89 -1.46 2.21 17.99
C ASP A 89 -1.74 3.57 18.69
N THR A 90 -0.89 4.57 18.47
CA THR A 90 -1.05 5.92 19.03
C THR A 90 -1.10 7.00 17.97
N ALA A 91 -1.72 8.14 18.31
CA ALA A 91 -1.75 9.32 17.45
C ALA A 91 -0.35 9.90 17.21
N GLU A 92 0.53 9.84 18.21
CA GLU A 92 1.92 10.31 18.11
C GLU A 92 2.71 9.48 17.10
N THR A 93 2.64 8.14 17.20
CA THR A 93 3.26 7.23 16.24
C THR A 93 2.70 7.43 14.83
N ALA A 94 1.38 7.57 14.69
CA ALA A 94 0.73 7.84 13.40
C ALA A 94 1.26 9.13 12.76
N GLN A 95 1.34 10.22 13.52
CA GLN A 95 1.84 11.51 13.02
C GLN A 95 3.31 11.43 12.62
N LYS A 96 4.15 10.79 13.44
CA LYS A 96 5.58 10.59 13.14
C LYS A 96 5.80 9.82 11.84
N LEU A 97 5.01 8.76 11.60
CA LEU A 97 5.07 7.98 10.36
C LEU A 97 4.59 8.80 9.16
N LEU A 98 3.53 9.59 9.34
CA LEU A 98 3.03 10.49 8.30
C LEU A 98 4.13 11.50 7.89
N ASP A 99 4.77 12.15 8.86
CA ASP A 99 5.80 13.15 8.61
C ASP A 99 7.03 12.54 7.91
N SER A 100 7.50 11.39 8.41
CA SER A 100 8.66 10.69 7.84
C SER A 100 8.38 10.24 6.41
N PHE A 101 7.28 9.53 6.17
CA PHE A 101 7.04 8.91 4.87
C PHE A 101 6.46 9.86 3.84
N SER A 102 5.79 10.95 4.22
CA SER A 102 5.27 11.92 3.24
C SER A 102 6.37 12.50 2.37
N GLN A 103 7.56 12.76 2.95
CA GLN A 103 8.70 13.28 2.19
C GLN A 103 9.33 12.20 1.31
N ASP A 104 9.59 11.02 1.89
CA ASP A 104 10.25 9.90 1.19
C ASP A 104 9.43 9.38 0.00
N LEU A 105 8.10 9.38 0.14
CA LEU A 105 7.19 8.77 -0.83
C LEU A 105 6.65 9.73 -1.90
N MET A 106 6.82 11.05 -1.72
CA MET A 106 6.36 12.05 -2.69
C MET A 106 7.02 11.90 -4.07
N ASN A 107 8.24 11.36 -4.14
CA ASN A 107 8.99 11.19 -5.39
C ASN A 107 9.67 9.81 -5.49
N VAL A 108 9.09 8.79 -4.85
CA VAL A 108 9.66 7.44 -4.84
C VAL A 108 9.78 6.88 -6.26
N ARG A 109 10.89 6.18 -6.52
CA ARG A 109 11.13 5.54 -7.81
C ARG A 109 10.56 4.13 -7.81
N LEU A 110 9.41 3.94 -8.45
CA LEU A 110 8.83 2.62 -8.68
C LEU A 110 9.20 2.13 -10.09
N GLY A 111 10.14 1.18 -10.14
CA GLY A 111 10.77 0.75 -11.39
C GLY A 111 11.61 1.87 -12.02
N ARG A 112 11.23 2.35 -13.20
CA ARG A 112 11.94 3.43 -13.91
C ARG A 112 11.26 4.80 -13.79
N LYS A 113 10.10 4.87 -13.14
CA LYS A 113 9.30 6.10 -13.03
C LYS A 113 9.37 6.67 -11.62
N LYS A 114 9.35 7.99 -11.51
CA LYS A 114 8.98 8.66 -10.26
C LYS A 114 7.46 8.61 -10.16
N VAL A 115 6.96 8.06 -9.07
CA VAL A 115 5.52 7.91 -8.82
C VAL A 115 5.23 8.62 -7.52
N PRO A 116 4.36 9.66 -7.51
CA PRO A 116 3.94 10.26 -6.26
C PRO A 116 3.05 9.27 -5.51
N VAL A 117 3.49 8.88 -4.32
CA VAL A 117 2.70 8.04 -3.41
C VAL A 117 2.22 8.93 -2.26
N LYS A 118 0.91 9.10 -2.13
CA LYS A 118 0.31 9.90 -1.06
C LYS A 118 0.31 9.12 0.25
N THR A 119 0.84 9.72 1.30
CA THR A 119 0.89 9.09 2.63
C THR A 119 -0.31 9.48 3.46
N TRP A 120 -0.87 8.50 4.15
CA TRP A 120 -1.94 8.65 5.12
C TRP A 120 -1.52 7.95 6.40
N ALA A 121 -2.03 8.41 7.54
CA ALA A 121 -1.87 7.71 8.80
C ALA A 121 -3.18 7.67 9.58
N CYS A 122 -3.41 6.58 10.29
CA CYS A 122 -4.57 6.44 11.18
C CYS A 122 -4.21 5.67 12.45
N VAL A 123 -5.05 5.85 13.47
CA VAL A 123 -4.90 5.19 14.77
C VAL A 123 -5.88 4.02 14.84
N LEU A 124 -5.37 2.83 15.16
CA LEU A 124 -6.19 1.67 15.48
C LEU A 124 -6.79 1.89 16.87
N ARG A 125 -8.12 1.98 16.94
CA ARG A 125 -8.88 2.16 18.19
C ARG A 125 -9.66 0.92 18.55
#